data_AF-A0A7V9PMM2-F1
#
_entry.id   AF-A0A7V9PMM2-F1
#
_cell.length_a   1.000
_cell.length_b   1.000
_cell.length_c   1.000
_cell.angle_alpha   90.00
_cell.angle_beta   90.00
_cell.angle_gamma   90.00
#
_symmetry.space_group_name_H-M   'P 1'
#
loop_
_entity.id
_entity.type
_entity.pdbx_description
1 polymer ?
#
loop_
_entity_poly.entity_id
_entity_poly.type
_entity_poly.pdbx_seq_one_letter_code
_entity_poly.pdbx_strand_id
1 'polypeptide(L)' 'LGRVPHGLPYEHLSWASRSGRPALEHLRVEGLGHAWSGGSPDGSFTDGRGPDATEAIWRFFAA' A
#
# COMPACT_ATOMS: atom_id res chain seq x y z
N LEU A 1 2.46 11.39 3.55
CA LEU A 1 1.25 11.46 2.70
C LEU A 1 1.64 11.15 1.27
N GLY A 2 1.08 10.10 0.69
CA GLY A 2 1.28 9.75 -0.72
C GLY A 2 -0.02 9.89 -1.52
N ARG A 3 0.10 9.94 -2.85
CA ARG A 3 -1.03 9.88 -3.77
C ARG A 3 -0.66 9.02 -4.97
N VAL A 4 -1.55 8.12 -5.34
CA VAL A 4 -1.56 7.57 -6.69
C VAL A 4 -2.04 8.67 -7.63
N PRO A 5 -1.40 8.91 -8.80
CA PRO A 5 -1.91 9.88 -9.77
C PRO A 5 -3.37 9.59 -10.11
N HIS A 6 -4.25 10.58 -9.90
CA HIS A 6 -5.71 10.43 -10.04
C HIS A 6 -6.38 9.36 -9.16
N GLY A 7 -5.67 8.82 -8.17
CA GLY A 7 -6.15 7.79 -7.26
C GLY A 7 -6.50 8.30 -5.86
N LEU A 8 -6.71 7.35 -4.96
CA LEU A 8 -7.06 7.59 -3.57
C LEU A 8 -5.86 8.17 -2.80
N PRO A 9 -6.10 9.10 -1.87
CA PRO A 9 -5.06 9.56 -0.95
C PRO A 9 -4.73 8.45 0.05
N TYR A 10 -3.45 8.35 0.42
CA TYR A 10 -3.02 7.40 1.43
C TYR A 10 -1.97 7.98 2.37
N GLU A 11 -1.96 7.47 3.59
CA GLU A 11 -0.89 7.64 4.54
C GLU A 11 -0.02 6.38 4.54
N HIS A 12 1.30 6.58 4.57
CA HIS A 12 2.27 5.52 4.72
C HIS A 12 3.22 5.90 5.85
N LEU A 13 3.26 5.06 6.86
CA LEU A 13 4.16 5.16 8.00
C LEU A 13 5.04 3.92 8.01
N SER A 14 6.34 4.12 8.20
CA SER A 14 7.33 3.04 8.22
C SER A 14 8.17 3.14 9.48
N TRP A 15 8.46 1.99 10.08
CA TRP A 15 9.35 1.87 11.24
C TRP A 15 10.44 0.85 10.91
N ALA A 16 11.67 1.22 11.23
CA ALA A 16 12.83 0.37 11.06
C ALA A 16 13.27 -0.23 12.41
N SER A 17 13.85 -1.42 12.35
CA SER A 17 14.56 -2.03 13.48
C SER A 17 15.84 -1.26 13.79
N ARG A 18 16.51 -1.62 14.89
CA ARG A 18 17.82 -1.06 15.24
C ARG A 18 18.90 -1.33 14.17
N SER A 19 18.74 -2.36 13.34
CA SER A 19 19.64 -2.66 12.22
C SER A 19 19.25 -1.96 10.91
N GLY A 20 18.24 -1.09 10.94
CA GLY A 20 17.78 -0.34 9.76
C GLY A 20 16.87 -1.13 8.82
N ARG A 21 16.51 -2.38 9.15
CA ARG A 21 15.59 -3.20 8.35
C ARG A 21 14.13 -2.81 8.62
N PRO A 22 13.22 -2.88 7.64
CA PRO A 22 11.80 -2.68 7.88
C PRO A 22 11.29 -3.60 8.99
N ALA A 23 10.57 -3.03 9.96
CA ALA A 23 9.98 -3.77 11.08
C ALA A 23 8.46 -3.70 11.07
N LEU A 24 7.90 -2.57 10.65
CA LEU A 24 6.46 -2.36 10.48
C LEU A 24 6.23 -1.36 9.35
N GLU A 25 5.22 -1.59 8.55
CA GLU A 25 4.63 -0.57 7.67
C GLU A 25 3.12 -0.50 7.89
N HIS A 26 2.60 0.72 7.94
CA HIS A 26 1.18 1.00 8.02
C HIS A 26 0.78 1.84 6.81
N LEU A 27 -0.05 1.27 5.95
CA LEU A 27 -0.65 1.94 4.80
C LEU A 27 -2.14 2.09 5.06
N ARG A 28 -2.60 3.34 5.19
CA ARG A 28 -4.01 3.68 5.34
C ARG A 28 -4.49 4.38 4.08
N VAL A 29 -5.41 3.76 3.36
CA VAL A 29 -5.97 4.30 2.11
C VAL A 29 -7.38 4.81 2.39
N GLU A 30 -7.58 6.13 2.27
CA GLU A 30 -8.87 6.72 2.56
C GLU A 30 -9.87 6.41 1.43
N GLY A 31 -11.07 5.96 1.80
CA GLY A 31 -12.14 5.69 0.85
C GLY A 31 -12.03 4.39 0.06
N LEU A 32 -11.06 3.51 0.37
CA LEU A 32 -10.88 2.22 -0.29
C LEU A 32 -11.98 1.20 0.06
N GLY A 33 -12.54 1.29 1.27
CA GLY A 33 -13.49 0.30 1.77
C GLY A 33 -12.84 -1.07 1.97
N HIS A 34 -13.53 -2.14 1.55
CA HIS A 34 -13.04 -3.53 1.64
C HIS A 34 -12.39 -4.05 0.34
N ALA A 35 -12.05 -3.15 -0.59
CA ALA A 35 -11.33 -3.53 -1.80
C ALA A 35 -9.84 -3.74 -1.49
N TRP A 36 -9.20 -4.63 -2.25
CA TRP A 36 -7.75 -4.74 -2.31
C TRP A 36 -7.16 -3.50 -2.97
N SER A 37 -6.17 -2.88 -2.33
CA SER A 37 -5.53 -1.66 -2.83
C SER A 37 -4.63 -1.96 -4.03
N GLY A 38 -4.91 -1.31 -5.16
CA GLY A 38 -4.22 -1.57 -6.42
C GLY A 38 -4.71 -2.86 -7.07
N GLY A 39 -3.80 -3.61 -7.70
CA GLY A 39 -4.12 -4.85 -8.40
C GLY A 39 -4.68 -4.65 -9.81
N SER A 40 -4.97 -5.75 -10.50
CA SER A 40 -5.49 -5.71 -11.87
C SER A 40 -6.91 -5.17 -11.92
N PRO A 41 -7.28 -4.32 -12.90
CA PRO A 41 -8.67 -3.92 -13.11
C PRO A 41 -9.60 -5.09 -13.44
N ASP A 42 -9.06 -6.25 -13.87
CA ASP A 42 -9.83 -7.46 -14.13
C ASP A 42 -10.20 -8.24 -12.84
N GLY A 43 -9.68 -7.83 -11.69
CA GLY A 43 -9.98 -8.44 -10.39
C GLY A 43 -11.33 -7.99 -9.83
N SER A 44 -12.13 -8.94 -9.34
CA SER A 44 -13.49 -8.65 -8.83
C SER A 44 -13.53 -7.86 -7.52
N PHE A 45 -12.42 -7.79 -6.78
CA PHE A 45 -12.35 -7.17 -5.44
C PHE A 45 -11.18 -6.21 -5.29
N THR A 46 -10.63 -5.73 -6.40
CA THR A 46 -9.50 -4.81 -6.44
C THR A 46 -9.99 -3.40 -6.79
N ASP A 47 -9.34 -2.39 -6.21
CA ASP A 47 -9.54 -1.00 -6.59
C ASP A 47 -8.18 -0.40 -6.98
N GLY A 48 -7.97 -0.29 -8.29
CA GLY A 48 -6.76 0.26 -8.90
C GLY A 48 -6.49 1.74 -8.57
N ARG A 49 -7.41 2.42 -7.88
CA ARG A 49 -7.20 3.79 -7.40
C ARG A 49 -6.34 3.81 -6.13
N GLY A 50 -6.24 2.71 -5.38
CA GLY A 50 -5.34 2.59 -4.24
C GLY A 50 -3.88 2.33 -4.65
N PRO A 51 -2.87 2.58 -3.78
CA PRO A 51 -1.50 2.16 -4.02
C PRO A 51 -1.38 0.64 -4.18
N ASP A 52 -0.36 0.16 -4.89
CA ASP A 52 -0.15 -1.28 -5.06
C ASP A 52 0.26 -1.95 -3.73
N ALA A 53 -0.68 -2.64 -3.10
CA ALA A 53 -0.42 -3.35 -1.85
C ALA A 53 0.51 -4.55 -2.02
N THR A 54 0.46 -5.23 -3.16
CA THR A 54 1.31 -6.40 -3.44
C THR A 54 2.77 -5.96 -3.57
N GLU A 55 3.01 -4.87 -4.29
CA GLU A 55 4.35 -4.29 -4.41
C GLU A 55 4.87 -3.80 -3.06
N ALA A 56 4.03 -3.13 -2.24
CA ALA A 56 4.42 -2.69 -0.90
C ALA A 56 4.82 -3.87 0.00
N ILE A 57 4.00 -4.93 0.03
CA ILE A 57 4.29 -6.16 0.76
C ILE A 57 5.61 -6.78 0.28
N TRP A 58 5.83 -6.85 -1.04
CA TRP A 58 7.05 -7.42 -1.59
C TRP A 58 8.30 -6.62 -1.18
N ARG A 59 8.25 -5.28 -1.31
CA ARG A 59 9.35 -4.40 -0.90
C ARG A 59 9.68 -4.52 0.59
N PHE A 60 8.67 -4.71 1.45
CA PHE A 60 8.87 -4.93 2.87
C PHE A 60 9.62 -6.23 3.16
N PHE A 61 9.20 -7.35 2.57
CA PHE A 61 9.79 -8.66 2.84
C PHE A 61 11.10 -8.93 2.09
N ALA A 62 11.39 -8.20 1.01
CA ALA A 62 12.61 -8.34 0.23
C ALA A 62 13.83 -7.57 0.80
N ALA A 63 13.63 -6.71 1.80
CA ALA A 63 14.66 -5.91 2.48
C ALA A 63 15.42 -6.69 3.58
#